data_AF-A0A1V2QHD9-F1
#
_entry.id   AF-A0A1V2QHD9-F1
#
_cell.length_a   1.000
_cell.length_b   1.000
_cell.length_c   1.000
_cell.angle_alpha   90.00
_cell.angle_beta   90.00
_cell.angle_gamma   90.00
#
_symmetry.space_group_name_H-M   'P 1'
#
loop_
_entity.id
_entity.type
_entity.pdbx_description
1 polymer ?
#
loop_
_entity_poly.entity_id
_entity_poly.type
_entity_poly.pdbx_seq_one_letter_code
_entity_poly.pdbx_strand_id
1 'polypeptide(L)'
;MDLNVPAGQAFVIRAVETYHMAQRKTYDVLIDGKPVHQRRFQRGDGGTATYQFVVQPSADTADGKVRIRFQDVPGDFDPSIADLWSVQSN
;
A
#
# COMPACT_ATOMS: atom_id res chain seq x y z
N MET A 1 -1.48 10.17 1.73
CA MET A 1 -1.36 10.51 3.16
C MET A 1 0.10 10.52 3.55
N ASP A 2 0.45 11.18 4.64
CA ASP A 2 1.81 11.15 5.17
C ASP A 2 1.97 10.00 6.17
N LEU A 3 3.09 9.28 6.12
CA LEU A 3 3.37 8.11 6.96
C LEU A 3 4.80 8.20 7.51
N ASN A 4 4.96 8.01 8.82
CA ASN A 4 6.27 7.83 9.44
C ASN A 4 6.80 6.44 9.08
N VAL A 5 8.07 6.34 8.68
CA VAL A 5 8.71 5.09 8.27
C VAL A 5 10.09 4.95 8.92
N PRO A 6 10.65 3.74 9.03
CA PRO A 6 12.03 3.53 9.43
C PRO A 6 13.01 4.26 8.49
N ALA A 7 13.66 5.30 9.01
CA ALA A 7 14.57 6.14 8.24
C ALA A 7 15.76 5.34 7.71
N GLY A 8 15.98 5.40 6.38
CA GLY A 8 17.14 4.78 5.72
C GLY A 8 17.19 3.25 5.78
N GLN A 9 16.11 2.58 6.18
CA GLN A 9 16.04 1.13 6.31
C GLN A 9 14.94 0.54 5.42
N ALA A 10 15.04 -0.75 5.11
CA ALA A 10 13.91 -1.46 4.52
C ALA A 10 12.76 -1.55 5.54
N PHE A 11 11.54 -1.41 5.07
CA PHE A 11 10.35 -1.52 5.90
C PHE A 11 9.22 -2.22 5.15
N VAL A 12 8.27 -2.75 5.91
CA VAL A 12 7.06 -3.37 5.40
C VAL A 12 5.91 -2.39 5.55
N ILE A 13 5.16 -2.18 4.48
CA ILE A 13 3.83 -1.58 4.55
C ILE A 13 2.83 -2.71 4.76
N ARG A 14 1.96 -2.57 5.76
CA ARG A 14 0.80 -3.43 5.99
C ARG A 14 -0.48 -2.62 5.83
N ALA A 15 -1.44 -3.18 5.11
CA ALA A 15 -2.72 -2.54 4.85
C ALA A 15 -3.86 -3.51 5.10
N VAL A 16 -4.96 -2.98 5.63
CA VAL A 16 -6.26 -3.64 5.70
C VAL A 16 -7.17 -3.02 4.65
N GLU A 17 -7.71 -3.83 3.75
CA GLU A 17 -8.56 -3.40 2.65
C GLU A 17 -9.97 -3.99 2.79
N THR A 18 -10.99 -3.18 2.50
CA THR A 18 -12.39 -3.59 2.57
C THR A 18 -12.95 -3.95 1.20
N TYR A 19 -13.85 -4.93 1.22
CA TYR A 19 -14.58 -5.44 0.07
C TYR A 19 -16.05 -5.55 0.45
N HIS A 20 -16.94 -4.90 -0.29
CA HIS A 20 -18.37 -4.99 -0.02
C HIS A 20 -19.01 -6.22 -0.70
N MET A 21 -18.37 -6.76 -1.74
CA MET A 21 -18.77 -7.95 -2.48
C MET A 21 -17.54 -8.63 -3.12
N ALA A 22 -17.78 -9.74 -3.83
CA ALA A 22 -16.78 -10.32 -4.73
C ALA A 22 -16.40 -9.34 -5.83
N GLN A 23 -15.13 -8.97 -5.93
CA GLN A 23 -14.63 -7.97 -6.88
C GLN A 23 -13.12 -8.10 -7.09
N ARG A 24 -12.65 -7.60 -8.22
CA ARG A 24 -11.22 -7.36 -8.48
C ARG A 24 -10.90 -5.92 -8.17
N LYS A 25 -9.80 -5.68 -7.45
CA LYS A 25 -9.25 -4.34 -7.24
C LYS A 25 -7.90 -4.19 -7.90
N THR A 26 -7.69 -3.06 -8.57
CA THR A 26 -6.44 -2.74 -9.25
C THR A 26 -6.01 -1.32 -8.96
N TYR A 27 -4.81 -1.16 -8.42
CA TYR A 27 -4.21 0.14 -8.19
C TYR A 27 -2.70 0.01 -8.00
N ASP A 28 -2.00 1.12 -8.18
CA ASP A 28 -0.59 1.23 -7.89
C ASP A 28 -0.41 1.93 -6.53
N VAL A 29 0.61 1.52 -5.79
CA VAL A 29 0.99 2.18 -4.53
C VAL A 29 2.26 2.97 -4.79
N LEU A 30 2.22 4.26 -4.50
CA LEU A 30 3.31 5.19 -4.72
C LEU A 30 3.84 5.70 -3.38
N ILE A 31 5.16 5.87 -3.29
CA ILE A 31 5.87 6.58 -2.22
C ILE A 31 6.53 7.80 -2.86
N ASP A 32 6.18 8.99 -2.38
CA ASP A 32 6.67 10.28 -2.89
C ASP A 32 6.57 10.39 -4.42
N GLY A 33 5.48 9.85 -4.97
CA GLY A 33 5.18 9.85 -6.40
C GLY A 33 5.82 8.73 -7.20
N LYS A 34 6.65 7.87 -6.60
CA LYS A 34 7.28 6.72 -7.28
C LYS A 34 6.53 5.42 -6.99
N PRO A 35 6.19 4.61 -8.00
CA PRO A 35 5.50 3.34 -7.77
C PRO A 35 6.41 2.35 -7.04
N VAL A 36 5.90 1.75 -5.97
CA VAL A 36 6.61 0.77 -5.12
C VAL A 36 5.90 -0.58 -5.06
N HIS A 37 4.61 -0.64 -5.39
CA HIS A 37 3.84 -1.89 -5.41
C HIS A 37 2.67 -1.79 -6.39
N GLN A 38 2.29 -2.91 -6.99
CA GLN A 38 1.08 -3.02 -7.81
C GLN A 38 0.15 -4.02 -7.15
N ARG A 39 -1.04 -3.56 -6.78
CA ARG A 39 -2.10 -4.45 -6.31
C ARG A 39 -2.98 -4.83 -7.49
N ARG A 40 -3.06 -6.12 -7.81
CA ARG A 40 -4.00 -6.70 -8.77
C ARG A 40 -4.62 -7.92 -8.11
N PHE A 41 -5.73 -7.75 -7.42
CA PHE A 41 -6.26 -8.79 -6.53
C PHE A 41 -7.73 -9.07 -6.77
N GLN A 42 -8.01 -10.33 -7.10
CA GLN A 42 -9.36 -10.86 -7.13
C GLN A 42 -9.71 -11.37 -5.74
N ARG A 43 -10.88 -10.94 -5.25
CA ARG A 43 -11.51 -11.53 -4.08
C ARG A 43 -12.86 -12.14 -4.44
N GLY A 44 -13.16 -13.31 -3.87
CA GLY A 44 -14.39 -14.06 -4.14
C GLY A 44 -15.57 -13.73 -3.24
N ASP A 45 -15.38 -12.85 -2.24
CA ASP A 45 -16.35 -12.53 -1.20
C ASP A 45 -16.18 -11.09 -0.66
N GLY A 46 -17.09 -10.67 0.22
CA GLY A 46 -17.00 -9.41 0.98
C GLY A 46 -16.21 -9.56 2.30
N GLY A 47 -16.01 -8.45 3.02
CA GLY A 47 -15.30 -8.38 4.31
C GLY A 47 -13.97 -7.63 4.20
N THR A 48 -12.93 -8.09 4.91
CA THR A 48 -11.59 -7.47 4.88
C THR A 48 -10.52 -8.42 4.35
N ALA A 49 -9.45 -7.85 3.77
CA ALA A 49 -8.24 -8.57 3.42
C ALA A 49 -7.02 -7.78 3.91
N THR A 50 -6.09 -8.46 4.58
CA THR A 50 -4.80 -7.88 4.97
C THR A 50 -3.75 -8.26 3.93
N TYR A 51 -2.95 -7.29 3.51
CA TYR A 51 -1.79 -7.55 2.66
C TYR A 51 -0.59 -6.72 3.11
N GLN A 52 0.60 -7.14 2.66
CA GLN A 52 1.83 -6.44 2.96
C GLN A 52 2.82 -6.50 1.80
N PHE A 53 3.70 -5.52 1.72
CA PHE A 53 4.80 -5.48 0.76
C PHE A 53 6.01 -4.76 1.37
N VAL A 54 7.20 -5.12 0.90
CA VAL A 54 8.47 -4.52 1.33
C VAL A 54 8.77 -3.29 0.49
N VAL A 55 9.25 -2.23 1.14
CA VAL A 55 9.83 -1.04 0.52
C VAL A 55 11.32 -1.04 0.85
N GLN A 56 12.15 -0.99 -0.19
CA GLN A 56 13.60 -0.89 -0.06
C GLN A 56 14.01 0.54 0.31
N PRO A 57 15.10 0.74 1.07
CA PRO A 57 15.56 2.07 1.42
C PRO A 57 15.95 2.86 0.18
N SER A 58 15.63 4.14 0.16
CA SER A 58 16.01 5.08 -0.90
C SER A 58 16.28 6.47 -0.33
N ALA A 59 16.71 7.40 -1.19
CA ALA A 59 16.85 8.80 -0.80
C ALA A 59 15.52 9.40 -0.31
N ASP A 60 14.38 8.94 -0.85
CA ASP A 60 13.06 9.44 -0.49
C ASP A 60 12.61 8.96 0.90
N THR A 61 13.20 7.88 1.43
CA THR A 61 12.84 7.32 2.75
C THR A 61 13.86 7.68 3.83
N ALA A 62 14.85 8.52 3.51
CA ALA A 62 15.98 8.81 4.38
C ALA A 62 15.61 9.73 5.57
N ASP A 63 14.58 10.55 5.44
CA ASP A 63 14.10 11.48 6.47
C ASP A 63 13.08 10.86 7.44
N GLY A 64 12.72 9.59 7.22
CA GLY A 64 11.78 8.85 8.07
C GLY A 64 10.31 9.22 7.85
N LYS A 65 9.97 9.95 6.78
CA LYS A 65 8.58 10.31 6.49
C LYS A 65 8.32 10.30 4.98
N VAL A 66 7.26 9.62 4.56
CA VAL A 66 6.90 9.53 3.14
C VAL A 66 5.46 9.96 2.88
N ARG A 67 5.18 10.41 1.66
CA ARG A 67 3.82 10.51 1.15
C ARG A 67 3.44 9.24 0.40
N ILE A 68 2.56 8.45 1.00
CA ILE A 68 1.99 7.27 0.35
C ILE A 68 0.68 7.60 -0.38
N ARG A 69 0.50 7.06 -1.59
CA ARG A 69 -0.70 7.19 -2.41
C ARG A 69 -1.12 5.85 -2.99
N PHE A 70 -2.38 5.48 -2.79
CA PHE A 70 -3.05 4.40 -3.51
C PHE A 70 -3.70 5.01 -4.75
N GLN A 71 -3.06 4.81 -5.89
CA GLN A 71 -3.44 5.40 -7.17
C GLN A 71 -4.28 4.41 -7.95
N ASP A 72 -5.57 4.72 -8.08
CA ASP A 72 -6.47 3.99 -8.96
C ASP A 72 -5.93 3.96 -10.41
N VAL A 73 -6.19 2.86 -11.09
CA VAL A 73 -5.86 2.66 -12.51
C VAL A 73 -7.10 2.18 -13.26
N PRO A 74 -7.29 2.55 -14.54
CA PRO A 74 -8.50 2.18 -15.27
C PRO A 74 -8.73 0.66 -15.35
N GLY A 75 -9.97 0.23 -15.13
CA GLY A 75 -10.45 -1.11 -15.50
C GLY A 75 -11.27 -1.80 -14.43
N ASP A 76 -10.77 -1.86 -13.19
CA ASP A 76 -11.41 -2.56 -12.08
C ASP A 76 -11.77 -1.62 -10.92
N PHE A 77 -12.15 -2.18 -9.77
CA PHE A 77 -12.53 -1.39 -8.60
C PHE A 77 -11.34 -0.68 -7.96
N ASP A 78 -11.64 0.50 -7.40
CA ASP A 78 -10.72 1.39 -6.74
C ASP A 78 -10.25 0.85 -5.36
N PRO A 79 -9.13 1.37 -4.81
CA PRO A 79 -8.68 1.00 -3.47
C PRO A 79 -9.68 1.43 -2.39
N SER A 80 -9.93 0.56 -1.41
CA SER A 80 -10.67 0.95 -0.19
C SER A 80 -9.90 0.51 1.04
N ILE A 81 -8.97 1.36 1.47
CA ILE A 81 -8.03 1.07 2.56
C ILE A 81 -8.66 1.50 3.89
N ALA A 82 -8.86 0.55 4.79
CA ALA A 82 -9.39 0.78 6.12
C ALA A 82 -8.29 1.13 7.14
N ASP A 83 -7.11 0.53 7.01
CA ASP A 83 -5.98 0.80 7.90
C ASP A 83 -4.65 0.60 7.17
N LEU A 84 -3.61 1.30 7.62
CA LEU A 84 -2.28 1.32 7.03
C LEU A 84 -1.22 1.66 8.08
N TRP A 85 -0.16 0.86 8.15
CA TRP A 85 1.00 1.17 8.97
C TRP A 85 2.30 0.62 8.36
N SER A 86 3.42 1.22 8.76
CA SER A 86 4.75 0.70 8.45
C SER A 86 5.33 -0.04 9.65
N VAL A 87 6.07 -1.11 9.39
CA VAL A 87 6.87 -1.84 10.38
C VAL A 87 8.28 -1.99 9.84
N GLN A 88 9.30 -1.87 10.69
CA GLN A 88 10.67 -2.19 10.28
C GLN A 88 10.74 -3.63 9.77
N SER A 89 11.41 -3.82 8.63
CA SER A 89 11.71 -5.18 8.17
C SER A 89 12.85 -5.71 9.04
N ASN A 90 12.63 -6.86 9.68
CA ASN A 90 13.71 -7.61 10.32
C ASN A 90 14.73 -8.09 9.27
#